data_AF-A0A2P8HUU8-F1
#
_entry.id   AF-A0A2P8HUU8-F1
#
_cell.length_a   1.000
_cell.length_b   1.000
_cell.length_c   1.000
_cell.angle_alpha   90.00
_cell.angle_beta   90.00
_cell.angle_gamma   90.00
#
_symmetry.space_group_name_H-M   'P 1'
#
loop_
_entity.id
_entity.type
_entity.pdbx_description
1 polymer ?
#
loop_
_entity_poly.entity_id
_entity_poly.type
_entity_poly.pdbx_seq_one_letter_code
_entity_poly.pdbx_strand_id
1 'polypeptide(L)' 'MYYIKKYSNCWAIHNDDNGQSRELTAVEVETVANELLALNDANTLTVYADRISSIQGKP' A
#
# COMPACT_ATOMS: atom_id res chain seq x y z
N MET A 1 9.18 -3.93 -7.77
CA MET A 1 7.87 -4.44 -7.28
C MET A 1 7.36 -3.54 -6.16
N TYR A 2 6.04 -3.39 -5.95
CA TYR A 2 5.52 -2.56 -4.85
C TYR A 2 4.80 -3.41 -3.81
N TYR A 3 4.81 -2.96 -2.56
CA TYR A 3 3.96 -3.54 -1.53
C TYR A 3 3.35 -2.48 -0.63
N ILE A 4 2.13 -2.77 -0.17
CA ILE A 4 1.44 -1.95 0.84
C ILE A 4 1.62 -2.63 2.17
N LYS A 5 2.05 -1.87 3.19
CA LYS A 5 2.21 -2.35 4.55
C LYS A 5 1.40 -1.51 5.52
N LYS A 6 0.68 -2.18 6.42
CA LYS A 6 -0.04 -1.56 7.54
C LYS A 6 0.90 -1.45 8.74
N TYR A 7 0.96 -0.26 9.30
CA TYR A 7 1.60 0.06 10.57
C TYR A 7 0.53 0.30 11.62
N SER A 8 0.94 0.49 12.88
CA SER A 8 0.02 0.75 13.99
C SER A 8 -0.78 2.05 13.80
N ASN A 9 -0.29 2.99 13.00
CA ASN A 9 -0.87 4.32 12.82
C ASN A 9 -1.20 4.69 11.35
N CYS A 10 -0.64 4.00 10.35
CA CYS A 10 -0.85 4.35 8.95
C CYS A 10 -0.61 3.17 8.00
N TRP A 11 -0.89 3.35 6.71
CA TRP A 11 -0.47 2.43 5.65
C TRP A 11 0.59 3.12 4.80
N ALA A 12 1.55 2.36 4.28
CA ALA A 12 2.58 2.91 3.40
C ALA A 12 2.76 2.04 2.15
N ILE A 13 3.09 2.69 1.04
CA ILE A 13 3.61 2.04 -0.16
C ILE A 13 5.13 1.98 -0.08
N HIS A 14 5.67 0.82 -0.42
CA HIS A 14 7.09 0.55 -0.49
C HIS A 14 7.45 0.10 -1.90
N ASN A 15 8.60 0.59 -2.38
CA ASN A 15 9.23 0.12 -3.59
C ASN A 15 10.35 -0.85 -3.20
N ASP A 16 10.17 -2.11 -3.57
CA ASP A 16 11.10 -3.20 -3.26
C ASP A 16 12.44 -3.03 -3.99
N ASP A 17 12.43 -2.35 -5.14
CA ASP A 17 13.61 -2.25 -6.01
C ASP A 17 14.64 -1.23 -5.48
N ASN A 18 14.17 -0.14 -4.86
CA ASN A 18 15.01 0.94 -4.36
C ASN A 18 14.92 1.15 -2.84
N GLY A 19 14.05 0.41 -2.15
CA GLY A 19 13.82 0.49 -0.70
C GLY A 19 13.09 1.77 -0.23
N GLN A 20 12.64 2.63 -1.15
CA GLN A 20 11.95 3.86 -0.78
C GLN A 20 10.51 3.56 -0.34
N SER A 21 10.02 4.40 0.57
CA SER A 21 8.69 4.24 1.15
C SER A 21 8.00 5.58 1.35
N ARG A 22 6.68 5.59 1.18
CA ARG A 22 5.84 6.76 1.41
C ARG A 22 4.54 6.34 2.10
N GLU A 23 4.13 7.12 3.09
CA GLU A 23 2.81 6.99 3.72
C GLU A 23 1.69 7.28 2.71
N LEU A 24 0.62 6.49 2.77
CA LEU A 24 -0.58 6.71 1.99
C LEU A 24 -1.43 7.80 2.62
N THR A 25 -1.96 8.68 1.78
CA THR A 25 -3.02 9.61 2.18
C THR A 25 -4.32 8.86 2.46
N ALA A 26 -5.26 9.46 3.18
CA ALA A 26 -6.56 8.84 3.48
C ALA A 26 -7.31 8.40 2.20
N VAL A 27 -7.26 9.21 1.14
CA VAL A 27 -7.88 8.90 -0.16
C VAL A 27 -7.19 7.69 -0.82
N GLU A 28 -5.86 7.60 -0.74
CA GLU A 28 -5.12 6.46 -1.26
C GLU A 28 -5.41 5.19 -0.46
N VAL A 29 -5.54 5.28 0.87
CA VAL A 29 -5.94 4.14 1.72
C VAL A 29 -7.30 3.58 1.26
N GLU A 30 -8.31 4.44 1.10
CA GLU A 30 -9.64 4.01 0.63
C GLU A 30 -9.57 3.39 -0.77
N THR A 31 -8.81 4.00 -1.69
CA THR A 31 -8.71 3.51 -3.07
C THR A 31 -7.98 2.16 -3.12
N VAL A 32 -6.88 2.03 -2.38
CA VAL A 32 -6.06 0.82 -2.31
C VAL A 32 -6.81 -0.31 -1.59
N ALA A 33 -7.61 -0.01 -0.57
CA ALA A 33 -8.46 -1.02 0.10
C ALA A 33 -9.54 -1.60 -0.83
N ASN A 34 -10.03 -0.80 -1.80
CA ASN A 34 -10.95 -1.26 -2.84
C ASN A 34 -10.24 -2.06 -3.95
N GLU A 35 -9.01 -1.68 -4.32
CA GLU A 35 -8.21 -2.39 -5.33
C GLU A 35 -7.63 -3.72 -4.78
N LEU A 36 -7.14 -3.71 -3.55
CA LEU A 36 -6.48 -4.83 -2.88
C LEU A 36 -7.33 -5.31 -1.70
N LEU A 37 -8.39 -6.07 -2.00
CA LEU A 37 -9.38 -6.52 -1.01
C LEU A 37 -8.78 -7.28 0.19
N ALA A 38 -7.61 -7.91 0.04
CA ALA A 38 -6.89 -8.54 1.13
C ALA A 38 -6.55 -7.55 2.27
N LEU A 39 -6.40 -6.26 1.97
CA LEU A 39 -6.18 -5.23 2.98
C LEU A 39 -7.43 -4.92 3.83
N ASN A 40 -8.62 -5.43 3.47
CA ASN A 40 -9.78 -5.33 4.34
C ASN A 40 -9.75 -6.37 5.48
N ASP A 41 -8.93 -7.41 5.36
CA ASP A 41 -8.67 -8.32 6.48
C ASP A 41 -7.78 -7.61 7.52
N ALA A 42 -8.27 -7.55 8.76
CA ALA A 42 -7.57 -6.97 9.89
C ALA A 42 -6.24 -7.68 10.20
N ASN A 43 -6.12 -8.97 9.87
CA ASN A 43 -4.89 -9.75 10.08
C ASN A 43 -3.87 -9.57 8.96
N THR A 44 -4.29 -9.06 7.79
CA THR A 44 -3.37 -8.81 6.68
C THR A 44 -2.59 -7.53 6.93
N LEU A 45 -1.30 -7.67 7.20
CA LEU A 45 -0.39 -6.56 7.46
C LEU A 45 0.37 -6.10 6.22
N THR A 46 0.51 -6.93 5.19
CA THR A 46 1.27 -6.58 3.98
C THR A 46 0.70 -7.28 2.75
N VAL A 47 0.56 -6.53 1.65
CA VAL A 47 0.14 -7.07 0.35
C VAL A 47 1.16 -6.66 -0.69
N TYR A 48 1.69 -7.65 -1.39
CA TYR A 48 2.64 -7.48 -2.48
C TYR A 48 1.92 -7.42 -3.83
N ALA A 49 2.33 -6.49 -4.69
CA ALA A 49 1.73 -6.30 -6.00
C ALA A 49 2.75 -5.77 -7.02
N ASP A 50 2.81 -6.41 -8.19
CA ASP A 50 3.64 -5.92 -9.30
C ASP A 50 3.18 -4.55 -9.81
N ARG A 51 1.89 -4.26 -9.67
CA ARG A 51 1.29 -2.98 -10.09
C ARG A 51 0.21 -2.55 -9.10
N ILE A 52 0.37 -1.34 -8.56
CA ILE A 52 -0.67 -0.64 -7.79
C ILE A 52 -1.12 0.55 -8.64
N SER A 53 -2.28 0.48 -9.27
CA SER A 53 -2.69 1.49 -10.26
C SER A 53 -3.26 2.76 -9.62
N SER A 54 -3.83 2.64 -8.43
CA SER A 54 -4.48 3.71 -7.67
C SER A 54 -3.55 4.82 -7.16
N ILE A 55 -2.26 4.52 -6.95
CA ILE A 55 -1.32 5.47 -6.37
C ILE A 55 -0.52 6.19 -7.47
N GLN A 56 -0.69 7.50 -7.57
CA GLN A 56 0.16 8.38 -8.38
C GLN A 56 1.39 8.82 -7.57
N GLY A 57 2.55 8.95 -8.22
CA GLY A 57 3.79 9.35 -7.53
C GLY A 57 4.25 8.32 -6.49
N LYS A 58 4.47 7.07 -6.93
CA LYS A 58 5.06 6.03 -6.09
C LYS A 58 6.52 6.38 -5.76
N PRO A 59 7.02 5.98 -4.58
CA PRO A 59 8.42 6.12 -4.22
C PRO A 59 9.34 5.24 -5.09
#